data_AF-I1J4Q9-F1
#
_entry.id   AF-I1J4Q9-F1
#
_cell.length_a   1.000
_cell.length_b   1.000
_cell.length_c   1.000
_cell.angle_alpha   90.00
_cell.angle_beta   90.00
_cell.angle_gamma   90.00
#
_symmetry.space_group_name_H-M   'P 1'
#
loop_
_entity.id
_entity.type
_entity.pdbx_description
1 polymer ?
#
loop_
_entity_poly.entity_id
_entity_poly.type
_entity_poly.pdbx_seq_one_letter_code
_entity_poly.pdbx_strand_id
1 'polypeptide(L)' 'MALVGSFPFNYFLSRVLSCVGTAVLAVCLRIQVNKENKEFKDLAPERAFADFVLCNLVLHLVIMNFLG' A
#
# COMPACT_ATOMS: atom_id res chain seq x y z
N MET A 1 26.26 2.44 -0.58
CA MET A 1 26.88 1.21 -0.04
C MET A 1 26.49 1.08 1.43
N ALA A 2 25.99 -0.08 1.89
CA ALA A 2 25.80 -0.46 3.31
C ALA A 2 24.59 0.06 4.15
N LEU A 3 23.67 0.89 3.63
CA LEU A 3 22.56 1.48 4.44
C LEU A 3 21.34 0.58 4.68
N VAL A 4 21.28 -0.52 3.94
CA VAL A 4 20.27 -1.57 4.00
C VAL A 4 20.92 -2.65 4.87
N GLY A 5 20.79 -2.48 6.18
CA GLY A 5 21.65 -3.06 7.23
C GLY A 5 21.46 -4.55 7.53
N SER A 6 22.09 -5.40 6.72
CA SER A 6 22.77 -6.65 7.08
C SER A 6 22.15 -7.63 8.11
N PHE A 7 20.84 -7.62 8.38
CA PHE A 7 20.22 -8.63 9.26
C PHE A 7 18.86 -9.12 8.75
N PRO A 8 18.61 -10.45 8.79
CA PRO A 8 17.41 -11.08 8.21
C PRO A 8 16.08 -10.56 8.75
N PHE A 9 16.09 -9.89 9.91
CA PHE A 9 14.89 -9.33 10.54
C PHE A 9 14.32 -8.11 9.79
N ASN A 10 15.15 -7.28 9.16
CA ASN A 10 14.67 -6.12 8.40
C ASN A 10 13.93 -6.54 7.14
N TYR A 11 14.42 -7.55 6.42
CA TYR A 11 13.69 -8.16 5.32
C TYR A 11 12.33 -8.75 5.76
N PHE A 12 12.30 -9.41 6.93
CA PHE A 12 11.05 -9.91 7.50
C PHE A 12 10.07 -8.77 7.80
N LEU A 13 10.51 -7.72 8.50
CA LEU A 13 9.71 -6.51 8.78
C LEU A 13 9.20 -5.87 7.49
N SER A 14 10.08 -5.64 6.52
CA SER A 14 9.78 -5.10 5.19
C SER A 14 8.65 -5.89 4.52
N ARG A 15 8.73 -7.22 4.56
CA ARG A 15 7.72 -8.09 3.98
C ARG A 15 6.39 -8.10 4.76
N VAL A 16 6.43 -8.10 6.09
CA VAL A 16 5.21 -8.01 6.92
C VAL A 16 4.50 -6.68 6.70
N LEU A 17 5.24 -5.57 6.68
CA LEU A 17 4.70 -4.24 6.38
C LEU A 17 4.11 -4.15 4.97
N SER A 18 4.73 -4.81 3.99
CA SER A 18 4.21 -4.91 2.62
C SER A 18 2.87 -5.63 2.58
N CYS A 19 2.78 -6.81 3.18
CA CYS A 19 1.54 -7.58 3.21
C CYS A 19 0.40 -6.82 3.91
N VAL A 20 0.67 -6.22 5.07
CA VAL A 20 -0.35 -5.46 5.82
C VAL A 20 -0.75 -4.19 5.05
N GLY A 21 0.23 -3.43 4.53
CA GLY A 21 -0.05 -2.21 3.79
C GLY A 21 -0.85 -2.47 2.52
N THR A 22 -0.49 -3.46 1.71
CA THR A 22 -1.25 -3.82 0.52
C THR A 22 -2.64 -4.36 0.86
N ALA A 23 -2.81 -5.12 1.96
CA ALA A 23 -4.11 -5.59 2.39
C ALA A 23 -5.06 -4.42 2.76
N VAL A 24 -4.56 -3.43 3.52
CA VAL A 24 -5.34 -2.24 3.88
C VAL A 24 -5.71 -1.44 2.63
N LEU A 25 -4.76 -1.20 1.73
CA LEU A 25 -5.03 -0.51 0.47
C LEU A 25 -6.07 -1.23 -0.39
N ALA A 26 -6.03 -2.57 -0.44
CA ALA A 26 -7.00 -3.37 -1.18
C ALA A 26 -8.41 -3.27 -0.58
N VAL A 27 -8.52 -3.24 0.75
CA VAL A 27 -9.81 -3.01 1.44
C VAL A 27 -10.34 -1.61 1.13
N CYS A 28 -9.50 -0.58 1.18
CA CYS A 28 -9.90 0.78 0.84
C CYS A 28 -10.41 0.88 -0.61
N LEU A 29 -9.72 0.26 -1.57
CA LEU A 29 -10.17 0.20 -2.96
C LEU A 29 -11.50 -0.53 -3.09
N ARG A 30 -11.66 -1.68 -2.43
CA ARG A 30 -12.92 -2.46 -2.44
C ARG A 30 -14.11 -1.67 -1.92
N ILE A 31 -13.90 -0.84 -0.90
CA ILE A 31 -14.94 0.02 -0.33
C ILE A 31 -15.29 1.18 -1.29
N GLN A 32 -14.29 1.82 -1.90
CA GLN A 32 -14.50 2.96 -2.80
C GLN A 32 -15.09 2.55 -4.17
N VAL A 33 -14.70 1.39 -4.70
CA VAL A 33 -15.24 0.89 -5.98
C VAL A 33 -16.66 0.34 -5.84
N ASN A 34 -17.11 0.03 -4.61
CA ASN A 34 -18.45 -0.46 -4.40
C ASN A 34 -19.47 0.68 -4.55
N LYS A 35 -20.19 0.68 -5.68
CA LYS A 35 -21.22 1.69 -6.02
C LYS A 35 -22.43 1.69 -5.06
N GLU A 36 -22.62 0.64 -4.27
CA GLU A 36 -23.64 0.60 -3.23
C GLU A 36 -23.32 1.52 -2.04
N ASN A 37 -22.03 1.85 -1.84
CA ASN A 37 -21.61 2.69 -0.73
C ASN A 37 -21.97 4.16 -1.01
N LYS A 38 -22.96 4.69 -0.29
CA LYS A 38 -23.46 6.06 -0.46
C LYS A 38 -22.38 7.13 -0.27
N GLU A 39 -21.44 6.89 0.63
CA GLU A 39 -20.35 7.82 0.99
C GLU A 39 -19.38 8.11 -0.17
N PHE A 40 -19.27 7.22 -1.16
CA PHE A 40 -18.28 7.32 -2.24
C PHE A 40 -18.90 7.48 -3.63
N LYS A 41 -20.20 7.79 -3.73
CA LYS A 41 -20.89 7.94 -5.02
C LYS A 41 -20.34 9.09 -5.88
N ASP A 42 -19.84 10.14 -5.24
CA ASP A 42 -19.25 11.31 -5.90
C ASP A 42 -17.79 11.10 -6.30
N LEU A 43 -17.16 10.02 -5.84
CA LEU A 43 -15.79 9.68 -6.23
C LEU A 43 -15.83 8.88 -7.54
N ALA A 44 -15.12 9.39 -8.55
CA ALA A 44 -14.86 8.65 -9.76
C ALA A 44 -14.07 7.37 -9.41
N PRO A 45 -14.51 6.17 -9.83
CA PRO A 45 -13.79 4.92 -9.57
C PRO A 45 -12.34 4.96 -10.09
N GLU A 46 -12.09 5.74 -11.15
CA GLU A 46 -10.76 6.01 -11.70
C GLU A 46 -9.87 6.76 -10.70
N ARG A 47 -10.43 7.70 -9.92
CA ARG A 47 -9.70 8.42 -8.87
C ARG A 47 -9.31 7.47 -7.75
N ALA A 48 -10.25 6.65 -7.28
CA ALA A 48 -9.98 5.63 -6.26
C ALA A 48 -8.89 4.65 -6.69
N PHE A 49 -8.88 4.24 -7.96
CA PHE A 49 -7.83 3.41 -8.53
C PHE A 49 -6.48 4.14 -8.60
N ALA A 50 -6.47 5.40 -9.02
CA ALA A 50 -5.26 6.21 -9.07
C ALA A 50 -4.65 6.41 -7.66
N ASP A 51 -5.47 6.73 -6.65
CA ASP A 51 -5.02 6.82 -5.26
C ASP A 51 -4.46 5.49 -4.76
N PHE A 52 -5.10 4.35 -5.08
CA PHE A 52 -4.56 3.03 -4.75
C PHE A 52 -3.17 2.80 -5.35
N VAL A 53 -2.98 3.09 -6.65
CA VAL A 53 -1.68 2.90 -7.33
C VAL A 53 -0.61 3.81 -6.74
N LEU A 54 -0.92 5.09 -6.53
CA LEU A 54 0.02 6.05 -5.96
C LEU A 54 0.40 5.69 -4.53
N CYS A 55 -0.57 5.36 -3.68
CA CYS A 55 -0.31 4.90 -2.32
C CYS A 55 0.50 3.60 -2.29
N ASN A 56 0.20 2.66 -3.19
CA ASN A 56 0.96 1.41 -3.27
C ASN A 56 2.41 1.66 -3.70
N LEU A 57 2.65 2.57 -4.65
CA LEU A 57 4.02 2.95 -5.05
C LEU A 57 4.78 3.59 -3.89
N VAL A 58 4.16 4.54 -3.18
CA VAL A 58 4.75 5.19 -2.01
C VAL A 58 5.05 4.17 -0.90
N LEU A 59 4.13 3.25 -0.66
CA LEU A 59 4.32 2.17 0.30
C LEU A 59 5.56 1.33 -0.05
N HIS A 60 5.73 0.95 -1.31
CA HIS A 60 6.90 0.20 -1.76
C HIS A 60 8.19 1.01 -1.64
N LEU A 61 8.17 2.32 -1.93
CA LEU A 61 9.33 3.21 -1.72
C LEU A 61 9.76 3.25 -0.24
N VAL A 62 8.81 3.33 0.68
CA VAL A 62 9.07 3.31 2.13
C VAL A 62 9.61 1.96 2.57
N ILE A 63 9.02 0.86 2.10
CA ILE A 63 9.41 -0.50 2.45
C ILE A 63 10.80 -0.86 1.89
N MET A 64 11.18 -0.32 0.73
CA MET A 64 12.52 -0.48 0.17
C MET A 64 13.61 0.08 1.07
N ASN A 65 13.30 1.04 1.94
CA ASN A 65 14.23 1.52 2.96
C ASN A 65 14.58 0.45 4.00
N PHE A 66 13.62 -0.46 4.30
CA PHE A 66 13.77 -1.52 5.28
C PHE A 66 14.26 -2.86 4.68
N LEU A 67 14.57 -2.94 3.39
CA LEU A 67 14.98 -4.20 2.74
C LEU A 67 16.35 -4.74 3.20
N GLY A 68 16.92 -4.17 4.26
CA GLY A 68 18.31 -4.34 4.60
C GLY A 68 18.55 -4.61 6.04
#